data_AF-A0A3D1B175-F1
#
_entry.id   AF-A0A3D1B175-F1
#
_cell.length_a   1.000
_cell.length_b   1.000
_cell.length_c   1.000
_cell.angle_alpha   90.00
_cell.angle_beta   90.00
_cell.angle_gamma   90.00
#
_symmetry.space_group_name_H-M   'P 1'
#
loop_
_entity.id
_entity.type
_entity.pdbx_description
1 polymer ?
#
loop_
_entity_poly.entity_id
_entity_poly.type
_entity_poly.pdbx_seq_one_letter_code
_entity_poly.pdbx_strand_id
1 'polypeptide(L)'
;MDFIIKNIKENIVSVARKIGYVIIDTKENNEYNLVRKLAGDNYPRFHVYVKQKLARHNAGALGGDNDFEFSLHLDQKKPVYKGQRAHSGEYFGPVVEEEADRIKEILTAHPV
;
A
#
# COMPACT_ATOMS: atom_id res chain seq x y z
N MET A 1 10.11 0.39 -1.59
CA MET A 1 9.98 1.84 -1.34
C MET A 1 8.98 2.10 -0.24
N ASP A 2 9.36 2.87 0.78
CA ASP A 2 8.48 3.23 1.89
C ASP A 2 8.12 4.72 1.82
N PHE A 3 6.86 5.07 2.07
CA PHE A 3 6.38 6.46 2.08
C PHE A 3 5.13 6.62 2.95
N ILE A 4 4.81 7.86 3.34
CA ILE A 4 3.67 8.19 4.20
C ILE A 4 2.81 9.24 3.53
N ILE A 5 1.49 9.05 3.56
CA ILE A 5 0.49 10.04 3.16
C ILE A 5 -0.39 10.34 4.37
N LYS A 6 -0.54 11.62 4.68
CA LYS A 6 -1.22 12.09 5.90
C LYS A 6 -2.58 12.70 5.59
N ASN A 7 -3.41 12.79 6.62
CA ASN A 7 -4.67 13.52 6.60
C ASN A 7 -5.68 13.05 5.53
N ILE A 8 -5.80 11.74 5.35
CA ILE A 8 -6.75 11.13 4.42
C ILE A 8 -8.05 10.82 5.17
N LYS A 9 -9.16 11.43 4.73
CA LYS A 9 -10.51 11.25 5.31
C LYS A 9 -11.17 9.91 4.97
N GLU A 10 -10.41 8.98 4.42
CA GLU A 10 -10.89 7.69 3.95
C GLU A 10 -10.30 6.56 4.78
N ASN A 11 -11.07 5.48 4.94
CA ASN A 11 -10.57 4.25 5.51
C ASN A 11 -9.75 3.44 4.48
N ILE A 12 -9.01 2.44 4.96
CA ILE A 12 -8.18 1.57 4.12
C ILE A 12 -8.92 0.93 2.95
N VAL A 13 -10.21 0.57 3.10
CA VAL A 13 -10.96 -0.12 2.05
C VAL A 13 -11.23 0.83 0.88
N SER A 14 -11.57 2.09 1.18
CA SER A 14 -11.74 3.14 0.16
C SER A 14 -10.40 3.48 -0.51
N VAL A 15 -9.34 3.63 0.29
CA VAL A 15 -7.98 3.87 -0.23
C VAL A 15 -7.56 2.76 -1.19
N ALA A 16 -7.65 1.49 -0.78
CA ALA A 16 -7.28 0.33 -1.59
C ALA A 16 -7.99 0.33 -2.95
N ARG A 17 -9.30 0.59 -2.96
CA ARG A 17 -10.09 0.67 -4.20
C ARG A 17 -9.63 1.81 -5.10
N LYS A 18 -9.41 3.00 -4.55
CA LYS A 18 -8.96 4.18 -5.33
C LYS A 18 -7.63 3.95 -6.02
N ILE A 19 -6.68 3.31 -5.32
CA ILE A 19 -5.37 3.03 -5.89
C ILE A 19 -5.36 1.76 -6.76
N GLY A 20 -6.46 1.02 -6.86
CA GLY A 20 -6.59 -0.17 -7.71
C GLY A 20 -5.97 -1.44 -7.12
N TYR A 21 -5.89 -1.53 -5.80
CA TYR A 21 -5.35 -2.66 -5.07
C TYR A 21 -6.46 -3.49 -4.39
N VAL A 22 -6.19 -4.77 -4.23
CA VAL A 22 -7.04 -5.71 -3.49
C VAL A 22 -6.37 -6.04 -2.17
N ILE A 23 -7.12 -5.92 -1.06
CA ILE A 23 -6.68 -6.41 0.26
C ILE A 23 -6.78 -7.93 0.26
N ILE A 24 -5.66 -8.62 0.48
CA ILE A 24 -5.59 -10.09 0.48
C ILE A 24 -5.39 -10.68 1.88
N ASP A 25 -4.95 -9.87 2.83
CA ASP A 25 -4.76 -10.28 4.22
C ASP A 25 -4.74 -9.04 5.15
N THR A 26 -5.02 -9.22 6.42
CA THR A 26 -4.95 -8.18 7.46
C THR A 26 -4.32 -8.77 8.70
N LYS A 27 -3.30 -8.09 9.24
CA LYS A 27 -2.60 -8.51 10.44
C LYS A 27 -3.05 -7.72 11.65
N GLU A 28 -2.67 -8.23 12.82
CA GLU A 28 -2.73 -7.49 14.09
C GLU A 28 -1.97 -6.15 13.95
N ASN A 29 -2.53 -5.08 14.51
CA ASN A 29 -2.03 -3.68 14.44
C ASN A 29 -2.42 -2.84 13.20
N ASN A 30 -3.56 -3.11 12.56
CA ASN A 30 -4.05 -2.33 11.40
C ASN A 30 -3.04 -2.27 10.24
N GLU A 31 -2.28 -3.35 10.05
CA GLU A 31 -1.43 -3.55 8.88
C GLU A 31 -2.18 -4.41 7.85
N TYR A 32 -2.33 -3.88 6.66
CA TYR A 32 -3.09 -4.48 5.57
C TYR A 32 -2.15 -4.90 4.45
N ASN A 33 -2.37 -6.10 3.92
CA ASN A 33 -1.61 -6.66 2.82
C ASN A 33 -2.41 -6.49 1.52
N LEU A 34 -1.89 -5.68 0.61
CA LEU A 34 -2.57 -5.30 -0.62
C LEU A 34 -1.76 -5.71 -1.85
N VAL A 35 -2.44 -6.14 -2.91
CA VAL A 35 -1.81 -6.46 -4.19
C VAL A 35 -2.50 -5.82 -5.39
N ARG A 36 -1.71 -5.48 -6.41
CA ARG A 36 -2.17 -5.07 -7.73
C ARG A 36 -1.40 -5.85 -8.79
N LYS A 37 -2.11 -6.70 -9.53
CA LYS A 37 -1.50 -7.51 -10.61
C LYS A 37 -1.21 -6.63 -11.83
N LEU A 38 -0.08 -6.88 -12.48
CA LEU A 38 0.30 -6.20 -13.73
C LEU A 38 -0.04 -7.01 -14.98
N ALA A 39 -0.29 -8.31 -14.80
CA ALA A 39 -0.66 -9.25 -15.86
C ALA A 39 -1.83 -10.14 -15.40
N GLY A 40 -2.35 -10.99 -16.31
CA GLY A 40 -3.41 -11.95 -15.99
C GLY A 40 -2.98 -13.03 -14.99
N ASP A 41 -1.68 -13.34 -14.95
CA ASP A 41 -1.09 -14.26 -13.99
C ASP A 41 -0.89 -13.64 -12.60
N ASN A 42 -0.46 -14.43 -11.62
CA ASN A 42 -0.24 -13.93 -10.25
C ASN A 42 0.97 -12.99 -10.12
N TYR A 43 1.90 -13.01 -11.07
CA TYR A 43 3.10 -12.18 -11.10
C TYR A 43 3.38 -11.73 -12.55
N PRO A 44 4.05 -10.59 -12.78
CA PRO A 44 4.48 -9.64 -11.76
C PRO A 44 3.31 -8.89 -11.13
N ARG A 45 3.47 -8.49 -9.88
CA ARG A 45 2.47 -7.73 -9.14
C ARG A 45 3.15 -6.72 -8.22
N PHE A 46 2.50 -5.58 -8.03
CA PHE A 46 2.83 -4.75 -6.88
C PHE A 46 2.23 -5.37 -5.63
N HIS A 47 3.03 -5.37 -4.57
CA HIS A 47 2.64 -5.79 -3.25
C HIS A 47 2.97 -4.64 -2.30
N VAL A 48 1.99 -4.23 -1.52
CA VAL A 48 2.13 -3.13 -0.56
C VAL A 48 1.59 -3.54 0.80
N TYR A 49 2.38 -3.34 1.83
CA TYR A 49 1.88 -3.33 3.21
C TYR A 49 1.48 -1.91 3.56
N VAL A 50 0.27 -1.73 4.09
CA VAL A 50 -0.27 -0.43 4.45
C VAL A 50 -0.66 -0.43 5.93
N LYS A 51 -0.12 0.50 6.72
CA LYS A 51 -0.57 0.72 8.10
C LYS A 51 -1.49 1.93 8.15
N GLN A 52 -2.70 1.75 8.67
CA GLN A 52 -3.62 2.85 8.95
C GLN A 52 -3.45 3.33 10.39
N LYS A 53 -3.18 4.63 10.57
CA LYS A 53 -3.10 5.29 11.87
C LYS A 53 -4.05 6.48 11.93
N LEU A 54 -4.66 6.72 13.09
CA LEU A 54 -5.45 7.93 13.30
C LEU A 54 -4.52 9.15 13.34
N ALA A 55 -4.82 10.20 12.57
CA ALA A 55 -4.01 11.42 12.55
C ALA A 55 -4.04 12.08 13.93
N ARG A 56 -2.85 12.35 14.50
CA ARG A 56 -2.69 12.79 15.90
C ARG A 56 -3.40 14.11 16.23
N HIS A 57 -3.64 14.96 15.23
CA HIS A 57 -4.30 16.24 15.43
C HIS A 57 -5.83 16.14 15.51
N ASN A 58 -6.44 15.02 15.12
CA ASN A 58 -7.89 14.85 15.01
C ASN A 58 -8.44 13.69 15.85
N ALA A 59 -7.75 13.32 16.95
CA ALA A 59 -8.09 12.20 17.84
C ALA A 59 -9.42 12.34 18.64
N GLY A 60 -10.35 13.18 18.17
CA GLY A 60 -11.70 13.35 18.73
C GLY A 60 -12.74 13.85 17.72
N ALA A 61 -12.41 13.96 16.43
CA ALA A 61 -13.34 14.41 15.40
C ALA A 61 -14.11 13.22 14.80
N LEU A 62 -15.44 13.32 14.76
CA LEU A 62 -16.32 12.40 14.02
C LEU A 62 -15.99 12.54 12.52
N GLY A 63 -15.25 11.57 11.98
CA GLY A 63 -14.69 11.63 10.62
C GLY A 63 -13.16 11.77 10.58
N GLY A 64 -12.47 11.23 11.59
CA GLY A 64 -11.02 11.38 11.79
C GLY A 64 -10.17 11.09 10.56
N ASP A 65 -9.33 12.07 10.24
CA ASP A 65 -8.23 11.97 9.30
C ASP A 65 -7.31 10.79 9.64
N ASN A 66 -6.83 10.09 8.62
CA ASN A 66 -5.93 8.94 8.75
C ASN A 66 -4.58 9.23 8.09
N ASP A 67 -3.53 8.76 8.73
CA ASP A 67 -2.20 8.66 8.14
C ASP A 67 -2.01 7.21 7.66
N PHE A 68 -1.49 7.06 6.44
CA PHE A 68 -1.20 5.78 5.82
C PHE A 68 0.29 5.64 5.56
N GLU A 69 0.90 4.61 6.14
CA GLU A 69 2.30 4.24 5.91
C GLU A 69 2.35 3.08 4.93
N PHE A 70 2.99 3.28 3.78
CA PHE A 70 3.09 2.31 2.69
C PHE A 70 4.50 1.72 2.66
N SER A 71 4.59 0.40 2.46
CA SER A 71 5.82 -0.30 2.11
C SER A 71 5.57 -1.10 0.84
N LEU A 72 6.01 -0.54 -0.30
CA LEU A 72 5.72 -1.00 -1.66
C LEU A 72 6.92 -1.74 -2.26
N HIS A 73 6.67 -2.87 -2.91
CA HIS A 73 7.65 -3.60 -3.71
C HIS A 73 7.01 -4.27 -4.92
N LEU A 74 7.83 -4.57 -5.92
CA LEU A 74 7.42 -5.30 -7.12
C LEU A 74 7.83 -6.77 -6.99
N ASP A 75 6.86 -7.67 -6.82
CA ASP A 75 7.10 -9.11 -6.87
C ASP A 75 7.19 -9.56 -8.34
N GLN A 76 8.37 -10.02 -8.78
CA GLN A 76 8.53 -10.53 -10.15
C GLN A 76 8.16 -12.01 -10.31
N LYS A 77 8.24 -12.80 -9.24
CA LYS A 77 7.95 -14.24 -9.26
C LYS A 77 7.40 -14.71 -7.92
N LYS A 78 6.74 -15.89 -7.92
CA LYS A 78 6.27 -16.54 -6.70
C LYS A 78 7.44 -16.79 -5.75
N PRO A 79 7.37 -16.37 -4.47
CA PRO A 79 8.43 -16.67 -3.52
C PRO A 79 8.53 -18.18 -3.31
N VAL A 80 9.73 -18.72 -3.52
CA VAL A 80 10.04 -20.14 -3.28
C VAL A 80 10.54 -20.28 -1.84
N TYR A 81 9.62 -20.53 -0.91
CA TYR A 81 9.99 -20.74 0.49
C TYR A 81 10.56 -22.16 0.69
N LYS A 82 11.87 -22.31 0.46
CA LYS A 82 12.68 -23.39 1.06
C LYS A 82 13.85 -22.76 1.81
N GLY A 83 13.65 -22.51 3.11
CA GLY A 83 14.73 -22.38 4.09
C GLY A 83 15.60 -21.11 4.12
N GLN A 84 15.46 -20.15 3.19
CA GLN A 84 16.22 -18.88 3.26
C GLN A 84 15.44 -17.66 2.72
N ARG A 85 15.91 -16.49 3.17
CA ARG A 85 15.33 -15.14 3.01
C ARG A 85 14.87 -14.87 1.57
N ALA A 86 13.57 -14.70 1.39
CA ALA A 86 12.94 -14.41 0.11
C ALA A 86 13.33 -13.01 -0.40
N HIS A 87 14.37 -12.94 -1.24
CA HIS A 87 14.72 -11.75 -2.00
C HIS A 87 14.39 -12.01 -3.48
N SER A 88 13.15 -11.80 -3.87
CA SER A 88 12.74 -11.81 -5.29
C SER A 88 11.77 -10.68 -5.63
N GLY A 89 11.65 -9.70 -4.74
CA GLY A 89 11.04 -8.42 -5.04
C GLY A 89 12.13 -7.42 -5.44
N GLU A 90 11.89 -6.64 -6.49
CA GLU A 90 12.62 -5.38 -6.66
C GLU A 90 12.08 -4.41 -5.61
N TYR A 91 12.90 -4.14 -4.60
CA TYR A 91 12.57 -3.18 -3.54
C TYR A 91 12.77 -1.72 -4.01
N PHE A 92 13.58 -1.53 -5.06
CA PHE A 92 14.02 -0.25 -5.62
C PHE A 92 14.20 -0.36 -7.14
N GLY A 93 13.64 0.58 -7.89
CA GLY A 93 13.72 0.68 -9.35
C GLY A 93 12.66 1.64 -9.91
N PRO A 94 12.84 2.15 -11.15
CA PRO A 94 11.95 3.18 -11.73
C PRO A 94 10.47 2.80 -11.70
N VAL A 95 10.16 1.52 -11.92
CA VAL A 95 8.78 1.00 -11.91
C VAL A 95 8.11 1.12 -10.52
N VAL A 96 8.87 0.93 -9.44
CA VAL A 96 8.35 1.04 -8.06
C VAL A 96 8.18 2.51 -7.67
N GLU A 97 9.07 3.39 -8.16
CA GLU A 97 9.00 4.84 -7.95
C GLU A 97 7.80 5.45 -8.68
N GLU A 98 7.61 5.11 -9.95
CA GLU A 98 6.44 5.53 -10.75
C GLU A 98 5.12 5.10 -10.09
N GLU A 99 5.06 3.89 -9.55
CA GLU A 99 3.84 3.43 -8.86
C GLU A 99 3.63 4.15 -7.53
N ALA A 100 4.69 4.44 -6.77
CA ALA A 100 4.59 5.23 -5.55
C ALA A 100 4.10 6.66 -5.86
N ASP A 101 4.59 7.25 -6.94
CA ASP A 101 4.17 8.59 -7.37
C ASP A 101 2.72 8.60 -7.85
N ARG A 102 2.28 7.59 -8.61
CA ARG A 102 0.87 7.41 -8.97
C ARG A 102 -0.03 7.28 -7.73
N ILE A 103 0.38 6.52 -6.72
CA ILE A 103 -0.37 6.38 -5.46
C ILE A 103 -0.49 7.74 -4.75
N LYS A 104 0.61 8.49 -4.65
CA LYS A 104 0.61 9.83 -4.05
C LYS A 104 -0.34 10.75 -4.80
N GLU A 105 -0.24 10.81 -6.14
CA GLU A 105 -1.08 11.66 -6.97
C GLU A 105 -2.57 11.37 -6.77
N ILE A 106 -2.99 10.09 -6.82
CA ILE A 106 -4.40 9.72 -6.64
C ILE A 106 -4.94 10.16 -5.28
N LEU A 107 -4.14 9.99 -4.22
CA LEU A 107 -4.57 10.24 -2.84
C LEU A 107 -4.43 11.70 -2.42
N THR A 108 -3.56 12.49 -3.04
CA THR A 108 -3.40 13.92 -2.74
C THR A 108 -4.17 14.83 -3.69
N ALA A 109 -4.48 14.40 -4.91
CA ALA A 109 -5.25 15.20 -5.89
C ALA A 109 -6.76 15.28 -5.56
N HIS A 110 -7.25 14.48 -4.61
CA HIS A 110 -8.66 14.46 -4.22
C HIS A 110 -8.85 14.71 -2.71
N PRO A 111 -8.47 15.89 -2.17
CA PRO A 111 -8.92 16.28 -0.85
C PRO A 111 -10.41 16.62 -0.95
N VAL A 112 -11.27 15.68 -0.53
CA VAL A 112 -12.69 15.94 -0.27
C VAL A 112 -12.89 16.80 0.97
#